data_AF-A0A2S6XCS7-F1
#
_entry.id   AF-A0A2S6XCS7-F1
#
_cell.length_a   1.000
_cell.length_b   1.000
_cell.length_c   1.000
_cell.angle_alpha   90.00
_cell.angle_beta   90.00
_cell.angle_gamma   90.00
#
_symmetry.space_group_name_H-M   'P 1'
#
loop_
_entity.id
_entity.type
_entity.pdbx_description
1 polymer ?
#
loop_
_entity_poly.entity_id
_entity_poly.type
_entity_poly.pdbx_seq_one_letter_code
_entity_poly.pdbx_strand_id
1 'polypeptide(L)'
;MAADEYTDRAYVSRYGAAEFGLQVMRQGSPGDADGPVTAALLHDDDAATQVFSRAADHPGAGKYSVRLSSKETATPGPYVLVWTYTVGGSDEEWRVWLEVGKTAPEYDVLADPMKGIIEQTWNRFSDLFDYATEGPHLQTYIQSNFGRNRLAQLLRIAVGRLNTMAQPYQTYTIDGDGGASFPVAKWGSLLESALYVECLRHLIRSYVEQPEVQSGSGVSRLDRRDYKDRWEEVLAVEEPVLKQQLDVFKISHLGLGTARVLVSGGAYGRYGPTRLPLSEAARPRWLTRFH
;
A
#
# COMPACT_ATOMS: atom_id res chain seq x y z
N MET A 1 -30.00 12.59 11.57
CA MET A 1 -28.58 12.82 11.88
C MET A 1 -27.83 12.31 10.67
N ALA A 2 -27.13 13.18 9.95
CA ALA A 2 -26.25 12.75 8.87
C ALA A 2 -25.19 11.84 9.51
N ALA A 3 -25.10 10.61 9.03
CA ALA A 3 -23.99 9.73 9.39
C ALA A 3 -22.69 10.47 9.03
N ASP A 4 -21.68 10.35 9.87
CA ASP A 4 -20.37 10.95 9.66
C ASP A 4 -19.73 10.26 8.43
N GLU A 5 -20.06 10.78 7.24
CA GLU A 5 -19.88 10.13 5.93
C GLU A 5 -18.40 10.05 5.50
N TYR A 6 -17.50 10.65 6.29
CA TYR A 6 -16.07 10.80 5.99
C TYR A 6 -15.15 10.15 7.04
N THR A 7 -15.54 9.00 7.59
CA THR A 7 -14.63 8.28 8.48
C THR A 7 -13.85 7.23 7.70
N ASP A 8 -12.51 7.27 7.77
CA ASP A 8 -11.64 6.24 7.21
C ASP A 8 -12.00 4.87 7.79
N ARG A 9 -12.52 3.97 6.94
CA ARG A 9 -12.93 2.63 7.34
C ARG A 9 -11.83 1.62 7.03
N ALA A 10 -11.48 0.78 7.99
CA ALA A 10 -10.63 -0.36 7.70
C ALA A 10 -11.42 -1.41 6.90
N TYR A 11 -10.83 -1.86 5.80
CA TYR A 11 -11.49 -2.79 4.89
C TYR A 11 -11.29 -4.25 5.30
N VAL A 12 -12.35 -5.05 5.20
CA VAL A 12 -12.31 -6.50 5.31
C VAL A 12 -13.07 -7.12 4.14
N SER A 13 -12.42 -8.05 3.44
CA SER A 13 -13.08 -8.83 2.38
C SER A 13 -14.16 -9.73 2.98
N ARG A 14 -15.26 -9.94 2.25
CA ARG A 14 -16.30 -10.91 2.64
C ARG A 14 -15.70 -12.30 2.84
N TYR A 15 -15.99 -12.92 3.98
CA TYR A 15 -15.41 -14.18 4.47
C TYR A 15 -13.93 -14.12 4.85
N GLY A 16 -13.31 -12.94 4.77
CA GLY A 16 -11.96 -12.70 5.26
C GLY A 16 -11.88 -12.78 6.78
N ALA A 17 -10.72 -13.19 7.28
CA ALA A 17 -10.40 -13.20 8.70
C ALA A 17 -9.36 -12.11 8.98
N ALA A 18 -9.81 -10.94 9.43
CA ALA A 18 -8.96 -9.83 9.82
C ALA A 18 -8.75 -9.82 11.34
N GLU A 19 -7.58 -9.40 11.79
CA GLU A 19 -7.28 -9.19 13.20
C GLU A 19 -7.15 -7.69 13.47
N PHE A 20 -7.86 -7.23 14.51
CA PHE A 20 -7.82 -5.85 14.96
C PHE A 20 -7.21 -5.78 16.34
N GLY A 21 -6.31 -4.82 16.55
CA GLY A 21 -5.62 -4.62 17.81
C GLY A 21 -5.98 -3.28 18.46
N LEU A 22 -6.01 -3.28 19.78
CA LEU A 22 -6.07 -2.10 20.64
C LEU A 22 -4.79 -2.06 21.49
N GLN A 23 -4.13 -0.89 21.53
CA GLN A 23 -3.03 -0.64 22.46
C GLN A 23 -3.49 0.35 23.54
N VAL A 24 -3.62 -0.13 24.76
CA VAL A 24 -3.96 0.68 25.93
C VAL A 24 -2.69 1.32 26.49
N MET A 25 -2.79 2.61 26.82
CA MET A 25 -1.69 3.42 27.33
C MET A 25 -2.02 3.89 28.75
N ARG A 26 -1.10 3.67 29.69
CA ARG A 26 -1.13 4.21 31.05
C ARG A 26 0.01 5.18 31.25
N GLN A 27 -0.32 6.43 31.59
CA GLN A 27 0.65 7.47 31.95
C GLN A 27 1.79 7.61 30.89
N GLY A 28 1.44 7.48 29.61
CA GLY A 28 2.39 7.59 28.49
C GLY A 28 3.20 6.32 28.17
N SER A 29 2.93 5.20 28.83
CA SER A 29 3.55 3.90 28.54
C SER A 29 2.51 2.81 28.29
N PRO A 30 2.81 1.74 27.52
CA PRO A 30 1.88 0.64 27.34
C PRO A 30 1.56 -0.02 28.69
N GLY A 31 0.26 -0.18 29.00
CA GLY A 31 -0.19 -0.73 30.28
C GLY A 31 -1.57 -1.36 30.16
N ASP A 32 -1.82 -2.39 30.96
CA ASP A 32 -3.06 -3.16 30.90
C ASP A 32 -4.28 -2.37 31.38
N ALA A 33 -5.46 -2.75 30.92
CA ALA A 33 -6.72 -2.31 31.50
C ALA A 33 -6.89 -2.88 32.93
N ASP A 34 -7.68 -2.20 33.77
CA ASP A 34 -7.99 -2.67 35.13
C ASP A 34 -8.87 -3.93 35.15
N GLY A 35 -9.56 -4.19 34.04
CA GLY A 35 -10.51 -5.29 33.88
C GLY A 35 -10.45 -5.91 32.49
N PRO A 36 -11.36 -6.87 32.20
CA PRO A 36 -11.43 -7.50 30.90
C PRO A 36 -11.81 -6.48 29.82
N VAL A 37 -11.03 -6.45 28.74
CA VAL A 37 -11.35 -5.66 27.55
C VAL A 37 -12.37 -6.44 26.71
N THR A 38 -13.48 -5.80 26.39
CA THR A 38 -14.54 -6.39 25.56
C THR A 38 -14.53 -5.75 24.19
N ALA A 39 -14.62 -6.57 23.14
CA ALA A 39 -14.78 -6.12 21.76
C ALA A 39 -16.17 -6.52 21.25
N ALA A 40 -16.91 -5.57 20.70
CA ALA A 40 -18.22 -5.77 20.10
C ALA A 40 -18.23 -5.26 18.66
N LEU A 41 -18.70 -6.09 17.73
CA LEU A 41 -18.91 -5.68 16.35
C LEU A 41 -20.40 -5.38 16.15
N LEU A 42 -20.69 -4.16 15.74
CA LEU A 42 -22.04 -3.66 15.50
C LEU A 42 -22.19 -3.29 14.04
N HIS A 43 -23.40 -3.44 13.50
CA HIS A 43 -23.79 -2.79 12.26
C HIS A 43 -23.81 -1.26 12.46
N ASP A 44 -23.26 -0.51 11.50
CA ASP A 44 -23.17 0.96 11.61
C ASP A 44 -24.54 1.63 11.37
N ASP A 45 -25.35 1.06 10.48
CA ASP A 45 -26.71 1.51 10.18
C ASP A 45 -27.71 1.23 11.30
N ASP A 46 -27.41 0.25 12.16
CA ASP A 46 -28.20 -0.07 13.34
C ASP A 46 -27.30 -0.60 14.48
N ALA A 47 -26.91 0.32 15.36
CA ALA A 47 -26.08 0.01 16.53
C ALA A 47 -26.73 -1.03 17.48
N ALA A 48 -28.04 -1.29 17.38
CA ALA A 48 -28.69 -2.36 18.14
C ALA A 48 -28.46 -3.76 17.55
N THR A 49 -28.05 -3.85 16.28
CA THR A 49 -27.73 -5.11 15.62
C THR A 49 -26.26 -5.48 15.87
N GLN A 50 -26.02 -6.06 17.05
CA GLN A 50 -24.72 -6.62 17.43
C GLN A 50 -24.46 -7.95 16.70
N VAL A 51 -23.37 -8.01 15.94
CA VAL A 51 -22.88 -9.25 15.29
C VAL A 51 -22.26 -10.19 16.33
N PHE A 52 -21.39 -9.65 17.19
CA PHE A 52 -20.83 -10.35 18.34
C PHE A 52 -20.44 -9.38 19.45
N SER A 53 -20.28 -9.90 20.66
CA SER A 53 -19.55 -9.26 21.75
C SER A 53 -18.82 -10.35 22.54
N ARG A 54 -17.51 -10.15 22.76
CA ARG A 54 -16.66 -11.11 23.47
C ARG A 54 -15.43 -10.44 24.08
N ALA A 55 -14.82 -11.11 25.05
CA ALA A 55 -13.54 -10.69 25.60
C ALA A 55 -12.46 -10.71 24.50
N ALA A 56 -11.62 -9.68 24.49
CA ALA A 56 -10.46 -9.61 23.61
C ALA A 56 -9.32 -10.51 24.09
N ASP A 57 -8.53 -11.01 23.15
CA ASP A 57 -7.31 -11.74 23.44
C ASP A 57 -6.26 -10.77 23.99
N HIS A 58 -5.44 -11.20 24.95
CA HIS A 58 -4.40 -10.38 25.58
C HIS A 58 -3.01 -10.93 25.25
N PRO A 59 -2.46 -10.65 24.05
CA PRO A 59 -1.16 -11.17 23.62
C PRO A 59 0.05 -10.58 24.36
N GLY A 60 -0.13 -9.47 25.10
CA GLY A 60 0.95 -8.86 25.88
C GLY A 60 0.53 -7.57 26.57
N ALA A 61 1.44 -7.02 27.38
CA ALA A 61 1.17 -5.82 28.18
C ALA A 61 0.63 -4.65 27.33
N GLY A 62 -0.56 -4.16 27.70
CA GLY A 62 -1.31 -3.11 27.03
C GLY A 62 -1.83 -3.47 25.64
N LYS A 63 -1.69 -4.72 25.17
CA LYS A 63 -2.09 -5.14 23.83
C LYS A 63 -3.28 -6.07 23.91
N TYR A 64 -4.35 -5.71 23.22
CA TYR A 64 -5.55 -6.52 23.08
C TYR A 64 -5.82 -6.76 21.61
N SER A 65 -6.29 -7.94 21.23
CA SER A 65 -6.67 -8.22 19.85
C SER A 65 -7.97 -9.00 19.74
N VAL A 66 -8.61 -8.87 18.58
CA VAL A 66 -9.80 -9.63 18.22
C VAL A 66 -9.72 -10.02 16.76
N ARG A 67 -9.88 -11.32 16.49
CA ARG A 67 -9.88 -11.85 15.13
C ARG A 67 -11.28 -12.09 14.61
N LEU A 68 -11.68 -11.39 13.56
CA LEU A 68 -12.95 -11.64 12.89
C LEU A 68 -12.95 -13.02 12.22
N SER A 69 -14.07 -13.73 12.34
CA SER A 69 -14.33 -14.99 11.66
C SER A 69 -15.06 -14.76 10.34
N SER A 70 -15.01 -15.75 9.45
CA SER A 70 -15.72 -15.72 8.17
C SER A 70 -17.25 -15.62 8.33
N LYS A 71 -17.80 -16.06 9.47
CA LYS A 71 -19.22 -15.91 9.79
C LYS A 71 -19.56 -14.45 10.11
N GLU A 72 -18.69 -13.77 10.85
CA GLU A 72 -18.87 -12.37 11.25
C GLU A 72 -18.67 -11.42 10.05
N THR A 73 -17.90 -11.81 9.04
CA THR A 73 -17.67 -11.05 7.80
C THR A 73 -18.47 -11.59 6.59
N ALA A 74 -19.56 -12.34 6.84
CA ALA A 74 -20.35 -12.98 5.80
C ALA A 74 -21.28 -12.03 5.04
N THR A 75 -21.65 -10.90 5.66
CA THR A 75 -22.57 -9.90 5.10
C THR A 75 -21.78 -8.64 4.80
N PRO A 76 -21.73 -8.19 3.52
CA PRO A 76 -21.12 -6.91 3.18
C PRO A 76 -21.90 -5.74 3.79
N GLY A 77 -21.19 -4.70 4.21
CA GLY A 77 -21.79 -3.51 4.78
C GLY A 77 -20.83 -2.70 5.66
N PRO A 78 -21.28 -1.54 6.14
CA PRO A 78 -20.57 -0.75 7.13
C PRO A 78 -20.75 -1.34 8.55
N TYR A 79 -19.65 -1.41 9.30
CA TYR A 79 -19.63 -1.92 10.67
C TYR A 79 -18.81 -1.00 11.57
N VAL A 80 -19.00 -1.15 12.87
CA VAL A 80 -18.15 -0.53 13.90
C VAL A 80 -17.70 -1.57 14.92
N LEU A 81 -16.39 -1.63 15.13
CA LEU A 81 -15.80 -2.42 16.20
C LEU A 81 -15.57 -1.51 17.41
N VAL A 82 -16.35 -1.76 18.46
CA VAL A 82 -16.32 -1.00 19.72
C VAL A 82 -15.55 -1.80 20.75
N TRP A 83 -14.56 -1.16 21.35
CA TRP A 83 -13.77 -1.68 22.45
C TRP A 83 -14.19 -0.98 23.73
N THR A 84 -14.57 -1.73 24.75
CA THR A 84 -14.89 -1.20 26.08
C THR A 84 -13.94 -1.77 27.11
N TYR A 85 -13.37 -0.89 27.92
CA TYR A 85 -12.34 -1.22 28.91
C TYR A 85 -12.29 -0.18 30.02
N THR A 86 -11.60 -0.49 31.11
CA THR A 86 -11.46 0.42 32.26
C THR A 86 -9.99 0.74 32.51
N VAL A 87 -9.65 2.02 32.70
CA VAL A 87 -8.29 2.49 33.03
C VAL A 87 -8.35 3.49 34.20
N GLY A 88 -7.59 3.21 35.26
CA GLY A 88 -7.61 4.03 36.47
C GLY A 88 -8.99 4.10 37.13
N GLY A 89 -9.81 3.06 36.99
CA GLY A 89 -11.20 3.04 37.46
C GLY A 89 -12.18 3.89 36.63
N SER A 90 -11.76 4.43 35.48
CA SER A 90 -12.64 5.12 34.53
C SER A 90 -12.94 4.22 33.34
N ASP A 91 -14.20 4.14 32.94
CA ASP A 91 -14.60 3.40 31.74
C ASP A 91 -14.25 4.20 30.48
N GLU A 92 -13.60 3.53 29.54
CA GLU A 92 -13.18 4.07 28.26
C GLU A 92 -13.77 3.25 27.11
N GLU A 93 -14.01 3.93 26.00
CA GLU A 93 -14.51 3.34 24.77
C GLU A 93 -13.64 3.77 23.60
N TRP A 94 -13.28 2.82 22.73
CA TRP A 94 -12.59 3.09 21.48
C TRP A 94 -13.33 2.47 20.31
N ARG A 95 -13.42 3.18 19.18
CA ARG A 95 -14.15 2.73 18.00
C ARG A 95 -13.24 2.62 16.80
N VAL A 96 -13.40 1.53 16.05
CA VAL A 96 -12.78 1.33 14.74
C VAL A 96 -13.90 1.12 13.72
N TRP A 97 -13.97 2.01 12.74
CA TRP A 97 -14.94 1.88 11.65
C TRP A 97 -14.44 0.90 10.60
N LEU A 98 -15.34 0.03 10.16
CA LEU A 98 -15.03 -1.09 9.28
C LEU A 98 -15.95 -1.06 8.05
N GLU A 99 -15.42 -1.52 6.93
CA GLU A 99 -16.19 -1.82 5.72
C GLU A 99 -15.97 -3.30 5.37
N VAL A 100 -17.03 -4.11 5.45
CA VAL A 100 -17.00 -5.46 4.86
C VAL A 100 -17.41 -5.34 3.40
N GLY A 101 -16.45 -5.49 2.50
CA GLY A 101 -16.68 -5.37 1.06
C GLY A 101 -17.10 -6.66 0.38
N LYS A 102 -17.00 -6.68 -0.95
CA LYS A 102 -17.14 -7.91 -1.74
C LYS A 102 -15.93 -8.84 -1.51
N THR A 103 -16.10 -10.11 -1.83
CA THR A 103 -14.98 -11.08 -1.77
C THR A 103 -13.85 -10.64 -2.70
N ALA A 104 -12.64 -10.56 -2.16
CA ALA A 104 -11.46 -10.02 -2.81
C ALA A 104 -10.26 -10.97 -2.68
N PRO A 105 -10.28 -12.16 -3.33
CA PRO A 105 -9.28 -13.20 -3.10
C PRO A 105 -7.85 -12.75 -3.48
N GLU A 106 -7.68 -11.93 -4.52
CA GLU A 106 -6.36 -11.42 -4.92
C GLU A 106 -5.82 -10.39 -3.93
N TYR A 107 -6.69 -9.68 -3.23
CA TYR A 107 -6.30 -8.76 -2.17
C TYR A 107 -5.96 -9.52 -0.89
N ASP A 108 -6.76 -10.53 -0.53
CA ASP A 108 -6.66 -11.25 0.73
C ASP A 108 -5.31 -11.97 0.88
N VAL A 109 -4.77 -12.51 -0.22
CA VAL A 109 -3.47 -13.22 -0.25
C VAL A 109 -2.26 -12.30 -0.14
N LEU A 110 -2.42 -10.99 -0.26
CA LEU A 110 -1.30 -10.04 -0.21
C LEU A 110 -0.76 -9.85 1.20
N ALA A 111 0.56 -9.64 1.28
CA ALA A 111 1.21 -9.16 2.49
C ALA A 111 0.78 -7.72 2.82
N ASP A 112 0.81 -7.35 4.10
CA ASP A 112 0.34 -6.05 4.59
C ASP A 112 0.98 -4.84 3.90
N PRO A 113 2.30 -4.81 3.59
CA PRO A 113 2.87 -3.69 2.85
C PRO A 113 2.23 -3.50 1.46
N MET A 114 1.85 -4.58 0.79
CA MET A 114 1.20 -4.52 -0.53
C MET A 114 -0.27 -4.09 -0.41
N LYS A 115 -0.97 -4.56 0.63
CA LYS A 115 -2.33 -4.07 0.96
C LYS A 115 -2.30 -2.57 1.23
N GLY A 116 -1.29 -2.07 1.95
CA GLY A 116 -1.09 -0.64 2.18
C GLY A 116 -0.99 0.18 0.89
N ILE A 117 -0.27 -0.31 -0.12
CA ILE A 117 -0.20 0.34 -1.45
C ILE A 117 -1.58 0.39 -2.13
N ILE A 118 -2.37 -0.69 -2.01
CA ILE A 118 -3.72 -0.74 -2.56
C ILE A 118 -4.64 0.25 -1.87
N GLU A 119 -4.62 0.31 -0.53
CA GLU A 119 -5.46 1.26 0.22
C GLU A 119 -5.07 2.71 -0.08
N GLN A 120 -3.78 3.04 -0.14
CA GLN A 120 -3.32 4.39 -0.52
C GLN A 120 -3.82 4.78 -1.92
N THR A 121 -3.69 3.86 -2.88
CA THR A 121 -4.18 4.11 -4.24
C THR A 121 -5.71 4.18 -4.29
N TRP A 122 -6.40 3.33 -3.53
CA TRP A 122 -7.86 3.35 -3.41
C TRP A 122 -8.35 4.68 -2.86
N ASN A 123 -7.71 5.20 -1.80
CA ASN A 123 -8.06 6.47 -1.19
C ASN A 123 -7.95 7.64 -2.18
N ARG A 124 -6.91 7.65 -3.02
CA ARG A 124 -6.76 8.64 -4.10
C ARG A 124 -7.91 8.62 -5.10
N PHE A 125 -8.60 7.50 -5.29
CA PHE A 125 -9.79 7.40 -6.13
C PHE A 125 -11.08 7.61 -5.34
N SER A 126 -11.14 7.18 -4.08
CA SER A 126 -12.35 7.31 -3.25
C SER A 126 -12.66 8.76 -2.92
N ASP A 127 -11.65 9.57 -2.65
CA ASP A 127 -11.80 11.00 -2.35
C ASP A 127 -12.34 11.79 -3.55
N LEU A 128 -12.18 11.26 -4.76
CA LEU A 128 -12.68 11.86 -6.00
C LEU A 128 -14.13 11.42 -6.31
N PHE A 129 -14.73 10.54 -5.50
CA PHE A 129 -16.13 10.17 -5.64
C PHE A 129 -17.02 11.19 -4.92
N ASP A 130 -17.31 12.30 -5.61
CA ASP A 130 -18.13 13.40 -5.07
C ASP A 130 -19.60 13.01 -4.73
N TYR A 131 -20.10 11.86 -5.21
CA TYR A 131 -21.51 11.47 -4.94
C TYR A 131 -21.74 9.95 -5.07
N ALA A 132 -22.40 9.34 -4.08
CA ALA A 132 -22.76 7.91 -4.10
C ALA A 132 -23.75 7.54 -5.22
N THR A 133 -24.48 8.53 -5.77
CA THR A 133 -25.54 8.31 -6.79
C THR A 133 -25.16 8.78 -8.19
N GLU A 134 -24.25 9.77 -8.31
CA GLU A 134 -23.88 10.42 -9.58
C GLU A 134 -22.38 10.74 -9.70
N GLY A 135 -21.53 10.14 -8.86
CA GLY A 135 -20.09 10.10 -9.09
C GLY A 135 -19.75 9.40 -10.41
N PRO A 136 -18.45 9.26 -10.75
CA PRO A 136 -18.00 8.49 -11.91
C PRO A 136 -18.88 7.26 -12.06
N HIS A 137 -19.52 7.12 -13.23
CA HIS A 137 -20.60 6.18 -13.53
C HIS A 137 -20.14 4.70 -13.54
N LEU A 138 -19.15 4.38 -12.71
CA LEU A 138 -18.41 3.14 -12.51
C LEU A 138 -19.15 2.17 -11.60
N GLN A 139 -20.01 2.61 -10.68
CA GLN A 139 -20.73 1.64 -9.84
C GLN A 139 -21.90 0.94 -10.56
N THR A 140 -22.51 1.58 -11.57
CA THR A 140 -23.85 1.19 -12.08
C THR A 140 -23.86 0.33 -13.36
N TYR A 141 -22.81 0.30 -14.19
CA TYR A 141 -22.80 -0.49 -15.44
C TYR A 141 -21.49 -1.24 -15.64
N ILE A 142 -21.47 -2.57 -15.46
CA ILE A 142 -20.35 -3.50 -15.76
C ILE A 142 -19.00 -3.19 -15.03
N GLN A 143 -18.82 -1.98 -14.52
CA GLN A 143 -17.74 -1.48 -13.68
C GLN A 143 -17.99 -1.76 -12.17
N SER A 144 -19.06 -2.51 -11.85
CA SER A 144 -19.43 -2.97 -10.49
C SER A 144 -18.40 -3.88 -9.80
N ASN A 145 -17.32 -4.24 -10.50
CA ASN A 145 -16.20 -5.03 -9.99
C ASN A 145 -14.89 -4.24 -9.88
N PHE A 146 -14.92 -2.93 -10.11
CA PHE A 146 -13.79 -2.07 -9.74
C PHE A 146 -13.78 -1.91 -8.21
N GLY A 147 -12.67 -2.24 -7.59
CA GLY A 147 -12.52 -2.34 -6.14
C GLY A 147 -11.16 -2.92 -5.78
N ARG A 148 -10.91 -3.13 -4.49
CA ARG A 148 -9.61 -3.60 -3.96
C ARG A 148 -9.09 -4.88 -4.64
N ASN A 149 -9.97 -5.81 -5.00
CA ASN A 149 -9.58 -7.00 -5.77
C ASN A 149 -9.06 -6.67 -7.18
N ARG A 150 -9.67 -5.69 -7.87
CA ARG A 150 -9.20 -5.23 -9.18
C ARG A 150 -7.87 -4.50 -9.05
N LEU A 151 -7.71 -3.66 -8.02
CA LEU A 151 -6.44 -3.00 -7.73
C LEU A 151 -5.34 -4.03 -7.46
N ALA A 152 -5.61 -5.10 -6.72
CA ALA A 152 -4.66 -6.20 -6.51
C ALA A 152 -4.22 -6.87 -7.81
N GLN A 153 -5.13 -7.09 -8.76
CA GLN A 153 -4.80 -7.60 -10.09
C GLN A 153 -3.96 -6.62 -10.90
N LEU A 154 -4.30 -5.33 -10.84
CA LEU A 154 -3.53 -4.27 -11.51
C LEU A 154 -2.14 -4.10 -10.90
N LEU A 155 -1.98 -4.33 -9.59
CA LEU A 155 -0.69 -4.30 -8.90
C LEU A 155 0.28 -5.35 -9.46
N ARG A 156 -0.20 -6.57 -9.75
CA ARG A 156 0.61 -7.59 -10.44
C ARG A 156 1.12 -7.09 -11.80
N ILE A 157 0.27 -6.41 -12.57
CA ILE A 157 0.63 -5.83 -13.86
C ILE A 157 1.63 -4.67 -13.69
N ALA A 158 1.42 -3.81 -12.70
CA ALA A 158 2.30 -2.68 -12.39
C ALA A 158 3.72 -3.15 -12.04
N VAL A 159 3.86 -4.16 -11.17
CA VAL A 159 5.17 -4.75 -10.84
C VAL A 159 5.82 -5.38 -12.08
N GLY A 160 5.07 -6.13 -12.89
CA GLY A 160 5.57 -6.69 -14.14
C GLY A 160 6.07 -5.62 -15.13
N ARG A 161 5.38 -4.48 -15.19
CA ARG A 161 5.80 -3.32 -16.00
C ARG A 161 7.04 -2.65 -15.42
N LEU A 162 7.12 -2.40 -14.11
CA LEU A 162 8.32 -1.82 -13.48
C LEU A 162 9.57 -2.67 -13.74
N ASN A 163 9.42 -4.00 -13.70
CA ASN A 163 10.49 -4.95 -13.97
C ASN A 163 11.05 -4.86 -15.39
N THR A 164 10.15 -4.66 -16.37
CA THR A 164 10.44 -4.73 -17.81
C THR A 164 10.67 -3.35 -18.45
N MET A 165 10.20 -2.28 -17.80
CA MET A 165 10.29 -0.92 -18.31
C MET A 165 11.68 -0.36 -18.04
N ALA A 166 12.42 -0.11 -19.12
CA ALA A 166 13.81 0.32 -19.13
C ALA A 166 14.81 -0.67 -18.52
N GLN A 167 16.10 -0.39 -18.74
CA GLN A 167 17.20 -1.17 -18.17
C GLN A 167 17.62 -0.56 -16.82
N PRO A 168 18.06 -1.39 -15.84
CA PRO A 168 18.20 -2.84 -15.91
C PRO A 168 16.87 -3.58 -15.71
N TYR A 169 16.78 -4.77 -16.32
CA TYR A 169 15.69 -5.71 -16.06
C TYR A 169 15.70 -6.16 -14.60
N GLN A 170 14.51 -6.29 -14.01
CA GLN A 170 14.33 -6.76 -12.63
C GLN A 170 13.31 -7.90 -12.59
N THR A 171 13.25 -8.61 -11.47
CA THR A 171 12.41 -9.81 -11.30
C THR A 171 11.63 -9.75 -9.98
N TYR A 172 11.22 -8.55 -9.58
CA TYR A 172 10.43 -8.41 -8.35
C TYR A 172 9.06 -9.05 -8.50
N THR A 173 8.56 -9.66 -7.45
CA THR A 173 7.20 -10.20 -7.39
C THR A 173 6.44 -9.57 -6.22
N ILE A 174 5.11 -9.72 -6.21
CA ILE A 174 4.28 -9.13 -5.15
C ILE A 174 4.25 -9.99 -3.88
N ASP A 175 4.37 -11.30 -4.06
CA ASP A 175 4.22 -12.37 -3.07
C ASP A 175 5.55 -13.03 -2.71
N GLY A 176 6.63 -12.70 -3.43
CA GLY A 176 7.92 -13.39 -3.27
C GLY A 176 7.94 -14.79 -3.90
N ASP A 177 6.89 -15.18 -4.63
CA ASP A 177 6.89 -16.43 -5.38
C ASP A 177 7.67 -16.21 -6.69
N GLY A 178 8.55 -17.15 -7.05
CA GLY A 178 9.39 -17.08 -8.25
C GLY A 178 10.40 -15.91 -8.31
N GLY A 179 10.58 -15.13 -7.24
CA GLY A 179 11.49 -13.97 -7.21
C GLY A 179 11.54 -13.24 -5.88
N ALA A 180 12.35 -12.18 -5.78
CA ALA A 180 12.37 -11.34 -4.59
C ALA A 180 11.09 -10.50 -4.49
N SER A 181 10.48 -10.39 -3.31
CA SER A 181 9.36 -9.47 -3.12
C SER A 181 9.79 -8.02 -3.35
N PHE A 182 8.91 -7.19 -3.92
CA PHE A 182 9.21 -5.79 -4.17
C PHE A 182 9.51 -5.04 -2.86
N PRO A 183 10.61 -4.25 -2.78
CA PRO A 183 11.05 -3.58 -1.56
C PRO A 183 10.20 -2.35 -1.18
N VAL A 184 8.95 -2.57 -0.76
CA VAL A 184 7.96 -1.52 -0.43
C VAL A 184 8.49 -0.52 0.59
N ALA A 185 9.24 -0.96 1.60
CA ALA A 185 9.78 -0.07 2.64
C ALA A 185 10.72 1.04 2.09
N LYS A 186 11.33 0.83 0.91
CA LYS A 186 12.21 1.82 0.28
C LYS A 186 11.57 2.50 -0.93
N TRP A 187 10.76 1.76 -1.68
CA TRP A 187 10.26 2.18 -3.00
C TRP A 187 8.74 2.12 -3.09
N GLY A 188 8.03 2.14 -1.95
CA GLY A 188 6.57 2.06 -1.91
C GLY A 188 5.88 3.14 -2.73
N SER A 189 6.34 4.38 -2.67
CA SER A 189 5.78 5.50 -3.45
C SER A 189 5.90 5.32 -4.97
N LEU A 190 6.97 4.67 -5.45
CA LEU A 190 7.12 4.30 -6.86
C LEU A 190 6.07 3.25 -7.25
N LEU A 191 5.87 2.24 -6.40
CA LEU A 191 4.90 1.19 -6.66
C LEU A 191 3.45 1.71 -6.61
N GLU A 192 3.16 2.61 -5.68
CA GLU A 192 1.88 3.34 -5.60
C GLU A 192 1.63 4.15 -6.88
N SER A 193 2.61 4.96 -7.32
CA SER A 193 2.49 5.74 -8.55
C SER A 193 2.31 4.85 -9.78
N ALA A 194 3.01 3.72 -9.83
CA ALA A 194 2.87 2.73 -10.90
C ALA A 194 1.48 2.09 -10.90
N LEU A 195 0.95 1.71 -9.74
CA LEU A 195 -0.40 1.17 -9.60
C LEU A 195 -1.44 2.22 -10.01
N TYR A 196 -1.30 3.46 -9.56
CA TYR A 196 -2.20 4.56 -9.91
C TYR A 196 -2.28 4.78 -11.42
N VAL A 197 -1.14 4.83 -12.10
CA VAL A 197 -1.07 4.94 -13.58
C VAL A 197 -1.73 3.73 -14.26
N GLU A 198 -1.53 2.51 -13.75
CA GLU A 198 -2.23 1.33 -14.30
C GLU A 198 -3.75 1.38 -14.08
N CYS A 199 -4.20 1.92 -12.94
CA CYS A 199 -5.62 2.17 -12.68
C CYS A 199 -6.21 3.19 -13.67
N LEU A 200 -5.54 4.33 -13.90
CA LEU A 200 -5.96 5.31 -14.90
C LEU A 200 -6.07 4.69 -16.29
N ARG A 201 -5.05 3.93 -16.71
CA ARG A 201 -5.07 3.21 -18.00
C ARG A 201 -6.22 2.21 -18.08
N HIS A 202 -6.52 1.49 -16.99
CA HIS A 202 -7.65 0.57 -16.94
C HIS A 202 -8.99 1.30 -17.08
N LEU A 203 -9.17 2.43 -16.38
CA LEU A 203 -10.36 3.27 -16.49
C LEU A 203 -10.55 3.78 -17.92
N ILE A 204 -9.52 4.34 -18.55
CA ILE A 204 -9.57 4.82 -19.95
C ILE A 204 -10.00 3.69 -20.90
N ARG A 205 -9.42 2.49 -20.77
CA ARG A 205 -9.79 1.32 -21.60
C ARG A 205 -11.26 0.93 -21.45
N SER A 206 -11.85 1.13 -20.27
CA SER A 206 -13.26 0.82 -20.03
C SER A 206 -14.23 1.72 -20.80
N TYR A 207 -13.76 2.84 -21.37
CA TYR A 207 -14.55 3.78 -22.17
C TYR A 207 -14.42 3.59 -23.70
N VAL A 208 -13.64 2.60 -24.17
CA VAL A 208 -13.26 2.49 -25.60
C VAL A 208 -14.36 1.90 -26.50
N GLU A 209 -15.23 1.00 -26.02
CA GLU A 209 -16.19 0.28 -26.88
C GLU A 209 -17.59 0.92 -26.97
N GLN A 210 -17.69 2.25 -27.09
CA GLN A 210 -19.01 2.89 -27.17
C GLN A 210 -19.50 3.08 -28.61
N PRO A 211 -20.72 2.59 -28.95
CA PRO A 211 -21.33 2.90 -30.24
C PRO A 211 -21.64 4.40 -30.32
N GLU A 212 -21.40 4.97 -31.49
CA GLU A 212 -21.73 6.36 -31.78
C GLU A 212 -23.23 6.57 -31.64
N VAL A 213 -23.65 7.36 -30.64
CA VAL A 213 -25.04 7.74 -30.48
C VAL A 213 -25.35 8.78 -31.56
N GLN A 214 -25.83 8.33 -32.72
CA GLN A 214 -26.37 9.23 -33.74
C GLN A 214 -27.58 9.96 -33.15
N SER A 215 -27.39 11.26 -32.96
CA SER A 215 -28.31 12.19 -32.33
C SER A 215 -29.65 12.24 -33.06
N GLY A 216 -30.67 11.64 -32.45
CA GLY A 216 -32.07 11.86 -32.73
C GLY A 216 -32.86 11.58 -31.45
N SER A 217 -33.51 12.60 -30.89
CA SER A 217 -34.29 12.54 -29.64
C SER A 217 -33.48 12.49 -28.33
N GLY A 218 -33.17 13.68 -27.77
CA GLY A 218 -33.30 13.97 -26.34
C GLY A 218 -32.64 13.03 -25.33
N VAL A 219 -31.52 12.40 -25.68
CA VAL A 219 -30.87 11.48 -24.75
C VAL A 219 -30.02 12.28 -23.75
N SER A 220 -30.50 12.41 -22.51
CA SER A 220 -29.76 12.90 -21.33
C SER A 220 -28.65 11.92 -20.87
N ARG A 221 -28.06 11.15 -21.79
CA ARG A 221 -26.94 10.26 -21.45
C ARG A 221 -25.72 11.14 -21.24
N LEU A 222 -25.20 11.12 -20.02
CA LEU A 222 -23.89 11.67 -19.66
C LEU A 222 -22.88 11.30 -20.76
N ASP A 223 -22.30 12.29 -21.43
CA ASP A 223 -21.31 12.07 -22.49
C ASP A 223 -20.07 11.45 -21.86
N ARG A 224 -19.92 10.13 -22.03
CA ARG A 224 -18.82 9.38 -21.43
C ARG A 224 -17.48 9.60 -22.14
N ARG A 225 -17.45 10.34 -23.25
CA ARG A 225 -16.22 10.75 -23.94
C ARG A 225 -15.49 11.83 -23.15
N ASP A 226 -16.22 12.80 -22.59
CA ASP A 226 -15.65 13.83 -21.71
C ASP A 226 -14.91 13.21 -20.51
N TYR A 227 -15.49 12.17 -19.90
CA TYR A 227 -14.80 11.44 -18.83
C TYR A 227 -13.50 10.76 -19.31
N LYS A 228 -13.50 10.17 -20.51
CA LYS A 228 -12.29 9.54 -21.08
C LYS A 228 -11.19 10.60 -21.28
N ASP A 229 -11.54 11.74 -21.87
CA ASP A 229 -10.59 12.81 -22.17
C ASP A 229 -10.00 13.40 -20.87
N ARG A 230 -10.82 13.61 -19.84
CA ARG A 230 -10.34 14.04 -18.50
C ARG A 230 -9.40 13.01 -17.85
N TRP A 231 -9.68 11.71 -17.99
CA TRP A 231 -8.76 10.68 -17.48
C TRP A 231 -7.44 10.66 -18.24
N GLU A 232 -7.46 10.93 -19.56
CA GLU A 232 -6.25 11.07 -20.37
C GLU A 232 -5.42 12.30 -19.97
N GLU A 233 -6.06 13.42 -19.64
CA GLU A 233 -5.38 14.60 -19.10
C GLU A 233 -4.67 14.31 -17.77
N VAL A 234 -5.35 13.62 -16.83
CA VAL A 234 -4.73 13.21 -15.56
C VAL A 234 -3.55 12.26 -15.82
N LEU A 235 -3.73 11.29 -16.71
CA LEU A 235 -2.66 10.35 -17.07
C LEU A 235 -1.43 11.08 -17.64
N ALA A 236 -1.62 12.11 -18.47
CA ALA A 236 -0.54 12.89 -19.07
C ALA A 236 0.31 13.64 -18.03
N VAL A 237 -0.26 13.96 -16.86
CA VAL A 237 0.46 14.59 -15.74
C VAL A 237 1.18 13.56 -14.87
N GLU A 238 0.58 12.40 -14.64
CA GLU A 238 1.10 11.37 -13.73
C GLU A 238 2.21 10.50 -14.36
N GLU A 239 2.13 10.21 -15.67
CA GLU A 239 3.15 9.41 -16.36
C GLU A 239 4.57 10.00 -16.29
N PRO A 240 4.79 11.32 -16.48
CA PRO A 240 6.09 11.95 -16.31
C PRO A 240 6.66 11.81 -14.89
N VAL A 241 5.80 11.90 -13.86
CA VAL A 241 6.22 11.75 -12.45
C VAL A 241 6.69 10.33 -12.20
N LEU A 242 5.91 9.33 -12.64
CA LEU A 242 6.30 7.92 -12.57
C LEU A 242 7.63 7.66 -13.28
N LYS A 243 7.83 8.25 -14.46
CA LYS A 243 9.08 8.11 -15.23
C LYS A 243 10.28 8.63 -14.46
N GLN A 244 10.18 9.81 -13.84
CA GLN A 244 11.27 10.38 -13.03
C GLN A 244 11.63 9.48 -11.84
N GLN A 245 10.62 8.97 -11.13
CA GLN A 245 10.84 8.03 -10.02
C GLN A 245 11.48 6.72 -10.50
N LEU A 246 11.03 6.20 -11.65
CA LEU A 246 11.58 5.00 -12.27
C LEU A 246 13.05 5.19 -12.64
N ASP A 247 13.43 6.34 -13.19
CA ASP A 247 14.82 6.64 -13.54
C ASP A 247 15.73 6.61 -12.30
N VAL A 248 15.31 7.24 -11.19
CA VAL A 248 16.05 7.20 -9.92
C VAL A 248 16.20 5.77 -9.40
N PHE A 249 15.12 5.00 -9.45
CA PHE A 249 15.12 3.60 -9.06
C PHE A 249 16.04 2.74 -9.93
N LYS A 250 16.04 2.93 -11.25
CA LYS A 250 16.94 2.18 -12.15
C LYS A 250 18.40 2.59 -11.94
N ILE A 251 18.70 3.88 -11.75
CA ILE A 251 20.04 4.37 -11.41
C ILE A 251 20.56 3.75 -10.12
N SER A 252 19.71 3.61 -9.09
CA SER A 252 20.11 2.97 -7.84
C SER A 252 20.47 1.49 -8.03
N HIS A 253 19.76 0.79 -8.93
CA HIS A 253 20.01 -0.62 -9.23
C HIS A 253 21.23 -0.86 -10.14
N LEU A 254 21.63 0.14 -10.93
CA LEU A 254 22.90 0.12 -11.67
C LEU A 254 24.12 0.34 -10.76
N GLY A 255 23.91 0.69 -9.49
CA GLY A 255 25.00 1.01 -8.55
C GLY A 255 25.69 2.35 -8.84
N LEU A 256 25.11 3.18 -9.72
CA LEU A 256 25.66 4.48 -10.13
C LEU A 256 25.38 5.60 -9.11
N GLY A 257 24.44 5.37 -8.18
CA GLY A 257 24.05 6.34 -7.14
C GLY A 257 24.90 6.28 -5.86
N THR A 258 25.83 5.34 -5.73
CA THR A 258 26.74 5.26 -4.58
C THR A 258 28.18 5.29 -5.07
N ALA A 259 28.96 6.31 -4.67
CA ALA A 259 30.40 6.30 -4.85
C ALA A 259 30.99 5.14 -4.03
N ARG A 260 31.08 3.95 -4.62
CA ARG A 260 31.84 2.85 -4.07
C ARG A 260 33.31 3.19 -4.29
N VAL A 261 33.94 3.80 -3.29
CA VAL A 261 35.40 3.90 -3.26
C VAL A 261 35.92 2.48 -3.28
N LEU A 262 36.47 2.08 -4.43
CA LEU A 262 37.34 0.92 -4.54
C LEU A 262 38.57 1.23 -3.70
N VAL A 263 38.50 0.95 -2.40
CA VAL A 263 39.70 0.85 -1.56
C VAL A 263 40.37 -0.46 -1.99
N SER A 264 41.10 -0.43 -3.10
CA SER A 264 42.03 -1.48 -3.44
C SER A 264 43.20 -1.41 -2.44
N GLY A 265 43.01 -2.00 -1.26
CA GLY A 265 44.11 -2.28 -0.34
C GLY A 265 44.97 -3.39 -0.92
N GLY A 266 45.96 -3.06 -1.75
CA GLY A 266 46.91 -4.04 -2.27
C GLY A 266 47.82 -3.52 -3.39
N ALA A 267 49.10 -3.31 -3.04
CA ALA A 267 50.36 -3.26 -3.82
C ALA A 267 50.48 -2.57 -5.21
N TYR A 268 49.40 -2.18 -5.91
CA TYR A 268 49.49 -1.61 -7.27
C TYR A 268 48.92 -0.19 -7.40
N GLY A 269 48.44 0.42 -6.31
CA GLY A 269 47.93 1.79 -6.28
C GLY A 269 48.99 2.89 -6.26
N ARG A 270 50.12 2.74 -6.95
CA ARG A 270 51.22 3.73 -6.95
C ARG A 270 51.63 4.15 -8.36
N TYR A 271 50.68 4.67 -9.13
CA TYR A 271 50.97 5.48 -10.31
C TYR A 271 50.63 6.95 -10.06
N GLY A 272 51.34 7.54 -9.10
CA GLY A 272 51.53 8.99 -9.01
C GLY A 272 52.95 9.32 -9.47
N PRO A 273 53.18 10.36 -10.29
CA PRO A 273 54.46 10.61 -10.92
C PRO A 273 55.47 11.11 -9.87
N THR A 274 56.28 10.21 -9.32
CA THR A 274 57.40 10.59 -8.46
C THR A 274 58.59 10.95 -9.33
N ARG A 275 58.71 12.24 -9.67
CA ARG A 275 59.94 12.85 -10.20
C ARG A 275 60.92 13.11 -9.05
N LEU A 276 61.60 12.08 -8.56
CA LEU A 276 62.82 12.26 -7.76
C LEU A 276 63.82 11.17 -8.15
N PRO A 277 64.93 11.51 -8.83
CA PRO A 277 66.03 10.58 -9.00
C PRO A 277 66.73 10.44 -7.63
N LEU A 278 67.11 9.21 -7.25
CA LEU A 278 67.87 8.82 -6.04
C LEU A 278 67.12 8.16 -4.88
N SER A 279 65.84 7.76 -4.98
CA SER A 279 65.30 6.77 -4.01
C SER A 279 65.67 5.35 -4.45
N GLU A 280 66.96 5.08 -4.50
CA GLU A 280 67.53 3.75 -4.71
C GLU A 280 67.18 2.81 -3.55
N ALA A 281 67.09 1.53 -3.92
CA ALA A 281 66.81 0.37 -3.10
C ALA A 281 67.51 0.35 -1.72
N ALA A 282 66.71 0.23 -0.65
CA ALA A 282 67.21 -0.26 0.63
C ALA A 282 67.06 -1.80 0.67
N ARG A 283 68.15 -2.49 0.35
CA ARG A 283 68.31 -3.95 0.57
C ARG A 283 68.47 -4.26 2.06
N PRO A 284 68.04 -5.44 2.55
CA PRO A 284 68.12 -5.79 3.95
C PRO A 284 69.54 -6.21 4.33
N ARG A 285 70.02 -5.77 5.51
CA ARG A 285 71.19 -6.37 6.18
C ARG A 285 70.89 -6.54 7.66
N TRP A 286 70.90 -7.80 8.08
CA TRP A 286 70.97 -8.23 9.47
C TRP A 286 72.44 -8.16 9.92
N LEU A 287 72.72 -7.65 11.14
CA LEU A 287 73.80 -8.14 11.99
C LEU A 287 73.69 -7.57 13.42
N THR A 288 73.96 -8.46 14.35
CA THR A 288 73.82 -8.37 15.81
C THR A 288 75.06 -7.78 16.50
N ARG A 289 74.83 -7.34 17.75
CA ARG A 289 75.66 -7.47 18.98
C ARG A 289 76.40 -6.25 19.60
N PHE A 290 76.11 -6.16 20.92
CA PHE A 290 76.87 -5.74 22.11
C PHE A 290 77.29 -4.27 22.32
N HIS A 291 76.70 -3.67 23.36
CA HIS A 291 77.35 -3.53 24.67
C HIS A 291 76.39 -3.99 25.78
#